data_AF-A0A564Q7C0-F1
#
_entry.id   AF-A0A564Q7C0-F1
#
_cell.length_a   1.000
_cell.length_b   1.000
_cell.length_c   1.000
_cell.angle_alpha   90.00
_cell.angle_beta   90.00
_cell.angle_gamma   90.00
#
_symmetry.space_group_name_H-M   'P 1'
#
loop_
_entity.id
_entity.type
_entity.pdbx_description
1 polymer ?
#
loop_
_entity_poly.entity_id
_entity_poly.type
_entity_poly.pdbx_seq_one_letter_code
_entity_poly.pdbx_strand_id
1 'polypeptide(L)'
;MTEEWKSKKESFDVLDGRGEAGDFLPVVLKRAEKVAIGEGLCVVQSFEPVPLYSTLVDLGFEYQTDKVSDNEYRVYFFRTASKEATTGKTLHPAALANYGKADKALGKIAAQFWQLTWKKDNPAIDQKTKYLLSLANAVGAGRLRQATRELVKAYSAGVTVAELDELFTLFVWNQGFGTFASVISPSALFAAYLWIKEQEKKGKSRGEVMEELLDKFGEKNPEVGVFYESEM
;
A
#
# COMPACT_ATOMS: atom_id res chain seq x y z
N MET A 1 -12.20 24.54 15.86
CA MET A 1 -11.49 24.22 17.11
C MET A 1 -10.35 23.28 16.73
N THR A 2 -9.17 23.77 16.36
CA THR A 2 -8.26 22.92 15.55
C THR A 2 -6.76 23.06 15.86
N GLU A 3 -6.37 23.59 17.02
CA GLU A 3 -4.93 23.76 17.33
C GLU A 3 -4.53 23.38 18.76
N GLU A 4 -5.48 23.10 19.67
CA GLU A 4 -5.17 22.83 21.08
C GLU A 4 -4.34 21.55 21.29
N TRP A 5 -4.51 20.54 20.42
CA TRP A 5 -3.78 19.28 20.56
C TRP A 5 -2.27 19.43 20.31
N LYS A 6 -1.84 20.43 19.54
CA LYS A 6 -0.42 20.68 19.27
C LYS A 6 0.37 21.04 20.52
N SER A 7 -0.29 21.62 21.52
CA SER A 7 0.30 21.87 22.84
C SER A 7 0.56 20.59 23.65
N LYS A 8 -0.12 19.50 23.30
CA LYS A 8 -0.04 18.18 23.96
C LYS A 8 0.82 17.18 23.18
N LYS A 9 1.42 17.58 22.05
CA LYS A 9 2.14 16.66 21.16
C LYS A 9 3.31 15.93 21.83
N GLU A 10 3.93 16.56 22.84
CA GLU A 10 5.05 15.98 23.60
C GLU A 10 4.60 14.87 24.58
N SER A 11 3.31 14.75 24.87
CA SER A 11 2.77 13.67 25.70
C SER A 11 2.31 12.46 24.89
N PHE A 12 2.45 12.49 23.56
CA PHE A 12 2.03 11.39 22.70
C PHE A 12 2.98 10.21 22.81
N ASP A 13 2.43 9.01 22.70
CA ASP A 13 3.23 7.79 22.70
C ASP A 13 4.16 7.75 21.47
N VAL A 14 5.44 7.47 21.70
CA VAL A 14 6.47 7.54 20.66
C VAL A 14 6.75 6.15 20.09
N LEU A 15 6.58 6.01 18.78
CA LEU A 15 7.01 4.89 17.97
C LEU A 15 8.23 5.32 17.14
N ASP A 16 9.42 4.87 17.55
CA ASP A 16 10.65 5.07 16.78
C ASP A 16 10.87 3.91 15.83
N GLY A 17 10.83 4.18 14.52
CA GLY A 17 11.13 3.17 13.50
C GLY A 17 12.50 3.33 12.86
N ARG A 18 13.35 4.25 13.34
CA ARG A 18 14.66 4.48 12.74
C ARG A 18 15.52 3.22 12.89
N GLY A 19 15.98 2.66 11.78
CA GLY A 19 16.85 1.48 11.78
C GLY A 19 16.10 0.14 11.86
N GLU A 20 14.77 0.15 11.94
CA GLU A 20 13.95 -1.06 11.84
C GLU A 20 14.08 -1.67 10.43
N ALA A 21 14.33 -2.98 10.38
CA ALA A 21 14.36 -3.75 9.14
C ALA A 21 12.95 -4.27 8.82
N GLY A 22 12.33 -3.78 7.74
CA GLY A 22 11.03 -4.28 7.25
C GLY A 22 9.97 -3.19 7.09
N ASP A 23 8.70 -3.60 7.02
CA ASP A 23 7.55 -2.68 6.89
C ASP A 23 7.15 -2.11 8.25
N PHE A 24 7.45 -0.84 8.50
CA PHE A 24 7.10 -0.15 9.75
C PHE A 24 5.61 0.23 9.83
N LEU A 25 4.91 0.27 8.70
CA LEU A 25 3.52 0.66 8.64
C LEU A 25 2.59 -0.27 9.44
N PRO A 26 2.63 -1.62 9.31
CA PRO A 26 1.80 -2.52 10.11
C PRO A 26 1.90 -2.27 11.61
N VAL A 27 3.09 -1.92 12.11
CA VAL A 27 3.32 -1.58 13.51
C VAL A 27 2.58 -0.28 13.88
N VAL A 28 2.71 0.75 13.04
CA VAL A 28 2.01 2.03 13.21
C VAL A 28 0.49 1.84 13.17
N LEU A 29 -0.04 1.05 12.23
CA LEU A 29 -1.48 0.79 12.10
C LEU A 29 -2.04 0.05 13.32
N LYS A 30 -1.35 -1.00 13.77
CA LYS A 30 -1.74 -1.75 14.98
C LYS A 30 -1.74 -0.89 16.24
N ARG A 31 -0.85 0.11 16.31
CA ARG A 31 -0.85 1.09 17.40
C ARG A 31 -1.98 2.10 17.24
N ALA A 32 -2.19 2.62 16.03
CA ALA A 32 -3.22 3.60 15.70
C ALA A 32 -4.64 3.08 15.99
N GLU A 33 -4.91 1.79 15.78
CA GLU A 33 -6.18 1.14 16.13
C GLU A 33 -6.53 1.25 17.63
N LYS A 34 -5.51 1.36 18.49
CA LYS A 34 -5.66 1.44 19.95
C LYS A 34 -5.74 2.86 20.48
N VAL A 35 -5.52 3.88 19.63
CA VAL A 35 -5.54 5.29 20.05
C VAL A 35 -6.99 5.75 20.14
N ALA A 36 -7.38 6.30 21.29
CA ALA A 36 -8.72 6.84 21.47
C ALA A 36 -8.88 8.21 20.81
N ILE A 37 -10.12 8.62 20.53
CA ILE A 37 -10.40 10.00 20.09
C ILE A 37 -9.94 10.96 21.18
N GLY A 38 -9.19 12.00 20.80
CA GLY A 38 -8.59 12.95 21.75
C GLY A 38 -7.19 12.57 22.24
N GLU A 39 -6.64 11.44 21.80
CA GLU A 39 -5.27 11.02 22.04
C GLU A 39 -4.43 11.08 20.75
N GLY A 40 -3.12 10.89 20.89
CA GLY A 40 -2.21 10.93 19.75
C GLY A 40 -1.00 10.00 19.89
N LEU A 41 -0.32 9.81 18.76
CA LEU A 41 0.90 9.02 18.63
C LEU A 41 1.95 9.83 17.87
N CYS A 42 3.22 9.64 18.20
CA CYS A 42 4.36 10.24 17.51
C CYS A 42 5.14 9.14 16.77
N VAL A 43 5.30 9.28 15.46
CA VAL A 43 6.16 8.41 14.65
C VAL A 43 7.47 9.11 14.38
N VAL A 44 8.59 8.44 14.70
CA VAL A 44 9.94 8.90 14.38
C VAL A 44 10.51 8.09 13.23
N GLN A 45 11.02 8.77 12.20
CA GLN A 45 11.67 8.12 11.04
C GLN A 45 12.92 8.86 10.56
N SER A 46 13.78 8.13 9.84
CA SER A 46 15.00 8.69 9.25
C SER A 46 14.73 9.54 8.01
N PHE A 47 13.55 9.40 7.41
CA PHE A 47 13.08 10.12 6.24
C PHE A 47 11.62 10.52 6.46
N GLU A 48 11.13 11.49 5.69
CA GLU A 48 9.75 11.94 5.80
C GLU A 48 8.80 10.79 5.42
N PRO A 49 7.95 10.30 6.34
CA PRO A 49 7.15 9.11 6.10
C PRO A 49 5.84 9.48 5.39
N VAL A 50 5.95 10.14 4.23
CA VAL A 50 4.82 10.71 3.48
C VAL A 50 3.67 9.69 3.24
N PRO A 51 3.94 8.39 2.97
CA PRO A 51 2.85 7.43 2.82
C PRO A 51 1.95 7.31 4.06
N LEU A 52 2.48 7.47 5.29
CA LEU A 52 1.70 7.33 6.52
C LEU A 52 0.60 8.40 6.66
N TYR A 53 0.81 9.59 6.08
CA TYR A 53 -0.08 10.73 6.21
C TYR A 53 -1.48 10.40 5.71
N SER A 54 -1.60 9.99 4.45
CA SER A 54 -2.90 9.68 3.86
C SER A 54 -3.62 8.56 4.62
N THR A 55 -2.87 7.57 5.08
CA THR A 55 -3.44 6.38 5.71
C THR A 55 -4.04 6.69 7.08
N LEU A 56 -3.31 7.42 7.92
CA LEU A 56 -3.86 7.80 9.21
C LEU A 56 -4.96 8.87 9.06
N VAL A 57 -4.90 9.75 8.06
CA VAL A 57 -6.01 10.66 7.73
C VAL A 57 -7.29 9.89 7.36
N ASP A 58 -7.17 8.83 6.55
CA ASP A 58 -8.30 7.95 6.20
C ASP A 58 -8.88 7.26 7.45
N LEU A 59 -8.05 6.96 8.46
CA LEU A 59 -8.47 6.43 9.77
C LEU A 59 -9.00 7.49 10.75
N GLY A 60 -9.07 8.76 10.35
CA GLY A 60 -9.61 9.86 11.17
C GLY A 60 -8.59 10.58 12.05
N PHE A 61 -7.31 10.55 11.67
CA PHE A 61 -6.27 11.35 12.33
C PHE A 61 -6.00 12.66 11.58
N GLU A 62 -5.64 13.69 12.33
CA GLU A 62 -4.90 14.85 11.84
C GLU A 62 -3.41 14.64 12.13
N TYR A 63 -2.52 15.35 11.43
CA TYR A 63 -1.09 15.23 11.68
C TYR A 63 -0.32 16.55 11.59
N GLN A 64 0.83 16.57 12.26
CA GLN A 64 1.85 17.61 12.13
C GLN A 64 3.22 16.93 12.00
N THR A 65 4.05 17.42 11.08
CA THR A 65 5.41 16.93 10.87
C THR A 65 6.41 17.98 11.28
N ASP A 66 7.38 17.58 12.11
CA ASP A 66 8.55 18.36 12.46
C ASP A 66 9.80 17.67 11.87
N LYS A 67 10.55 18.40 11.02
CA LYS A 67 11.87 17.96 10.57
C LYS A 67 12.91 18.37 11.61
N VAL A 68 13.29 17.45 12.50
CA VAL A 68 14.24 17.70 13.60
C VAL A 68 15.67 17.76 13.08
N SER A 69 16.02 16.87 12.14
CA SER A 69 17.31 16.88 11.44
C SER A 69 17.19 16.25 10.05
N ASP A 70 18.28 16.14 9.31
CA ASP A 70 18.28 15.41 8.03
C ASP A 70 18.01 13.91 8.17
N ASN A 71 18.20 13.36 9.38
CA ASN A 71 18.01 11.95 9.70
C ASN A 71 16.92 11.73 10.76
N GLU A 72 16.10 12.74 11.05
CA GLU A 72 15.04 12.62 12.04
C GLU A 72 13.84 13.48 11.66
N TYR A 73 12.75 12.79 11.32
CA TYR A 73 11.42 13.35 11.15
C TYR A 73 10.56 12.83 12.30
N ARG A 74 9.82 13.74 12.95
CA ARG A 74 8.81 13.40 13.95
C ARG A 74 7.45 13.78 13.40
N VAL A 75 6.54 12.82 13.37
CA VAL A 75 5.18 13.03 12.90
C VAL A 75 4.21 12.73 14.01
N TYR A 76 3.50 13.75 14.45
CA TYR A 76 2.51 13.67 15.50
C TYR A 76 1.14 13.48 14.84
N PHE A 77 0.50 12.35 15.10
CA PHE A 77 -0.87 12.08 14.66
C PHE A 77 -1.82 12.20 15.85
N PHE A 78 -2.91 12.94 15.66
CA PHE A 78 -3.93 13.17 16.67
C PHE A 78 -5.29 12.66 16.17
N ARG A 79 -5.97 11.85 16.97
CA ARG A 79 -7.22 11.22 16.56
C ARG A 79 -8.40 12.15 16.80
N THR A 80 -8.98 12.67 15.72
CA THR A 80 -10.17 13.56 15.78
C THR A 80 -11.47 12.81 15.53
N ALA A 81 -11.41 11.70 14.81
CA ALA A 81 -12.55 10.83 14.54
C ALA A 81 -12.12 9.37 14.52
N SER A 82 -13.06 8.47 14.85
CA SER A 82 -12.91 7.05 14.54
C SER A 82 -13.65 6.77 13.25
N LYS A 83 -12.93 6.64 12.15
CA LYS A 83 -13.46 6.09 10.91
C LYS A 83 -13.18 4.59 10.91
N GLU A 84 -14.17 3.78 10.53
CA GLU A 84 -13.87 2.39 10.19
C GLU A 84 -12.81 2.41 9.10
N ALA A 85 -11.77 1.59 9.26
CA ALA A 85 -10.83 1.36 8.19
C ALA A 85 -11.66 0.85 7.01
N THR A 86 -11.91 1.69 6.01
CA THR A 86 -12.42 1.23 4.72
C THR A 86 -11.52 0.06 4.34
N THR A 87 -12.12 -1.11 4.10
CA THR A 87 -11.47 -2.43 3.93
C THR A 87 -10.32 -2.48 2.91
N GLY A 88 -10.00 -1.37 2.23
CA GLY A 88 -8.65 -1.12 1.74
C GLY A 88 -7.68 -0.83 2.88
N LYS A 89 -7.17 -1.89 3.54
CA LYS A 89 -5.80 -1.84 4.12
C LYS A 89 -4.94 -1.13 3.09
N THR A 90 -4.47 0.07 3.39
CA THR A 90 -3.81 0.91 2.39
C THR A 90 -2.66 0.11 1.79
N LEU A 91 -2.67 -0.05 0.47
CA LEU A 91 -1.68 -0.86 -0.23
C LEU A 91 -0.46 0.01 -0.48
N HIS A 92 0.35 0.11 0.56
CA HIS A 92 1.53 0.95 0.57
C HIS A 92 2.62 0.41 -0.35
N PRO A 93 3.47 1.29 -0.88
CA PRO A 93 4.61 0.89 -1.68
C PRO A 93 5.73 0.35 -0.78
N ALA A 94 5.56 -0.87 -0.26
CA ALA A 94 6.52 -1.56 0.62
C ALA A 94 7.99 -1.46 0.13
N ALA A 95 8.20 -1.50 -1.19
CA ALA A 95 9.51 -1.39 -1.81
C ALA A 95 10.26 -0.05 -1.52
N LEU A 96 9.55 1.01 -1.10
CA LEU A 96 10.19 2.27 -0.72
C LEU A 96 11.17 2.12 0.45
N ALA A 97 10.89 1.20 1.38
CA ALA A 97 11.77 0.95 2.52
C ALA A 97 13.16 0.49 2.05
N ASN A 98 13.21 -0.34 0.99
CA ASN A 98 14.46 -0.85 0.44
C ASN A 98 15.32 0.25 -0.20
N TYR A 99 14.71 1.27 -0.82
CA TYR A 99 15.48 2.41 -1.33
C TYR A 99 16.15 3.20 -0.21
N GLY A 100 15.44 3.44 0.90
CA GLY A 100 15.98 4.15 2.05
C GLY A 100 17.12 3.39 2.76
N LYS A 101 17.11 2.05 2.70
CA LYS A 101 18.22 1.21 3.18
C LYS A 101 19.47 1.38 2.32
N ALA A 102 19.30 1.47 0.99
CA ALA A 102 20.41 1.66 0.07
C ALA A 102 20.99 3.08 0.16
N ASP A 103 20.12 4.09 0.15
CA ASP A 103 20.49 5.49 0.29
C ASP A 103 19.28 6.33 0.76
N LYS A 104 19.47 7.14 1.81
CA LYS A 104 18.39 7.92 2.40
C LYS A 104 17.82 9.00 1.46
N ALA A 105 18.68 9.63 0.66
CA ALA A 105 18.25 10.64 -0.31
C ALA A 105 17.44 9.99 -1.45
N LEU A 106 17.87 8.81 -1.92
CA LEU A 106 17.13 8.00 -2.88
C LEU A 106 15.76 7.60 -2.34
N GLY A 107 15.69 7.13 -1.08
CA GLY A 107 14.41 6.80 -0.43
C GLY A 107 13.45 7.99 -0.41
N LYS A 108 13.95 9.19 -0.07
CA LYS A 108 13.16 10.43 -0.11
C LYS A 108 12.66 10.76 -1.53
N ILE A 109 13.54 10.72 -2.53
CA ILE A 109 13.17 11.01 -3.93
C ILE A 109 12.12 10.00 -4.43
N ALA A 110 12.31 8.71 -4.14
CA ALA A 110 11.37 7.67 -4.52
C ALA A 110 10.00 7.85 -3.86
N ALA A 111 9.95 8.24 -2.59
CA ALA A 111 8.70 8.54 -1.89
C ALA A 111 7.97 9.75 -2.51
N GLN A 112 8.69 10.82 -2.82
CA GLN A 112 8.12 12.00 -3.48
C GLN A 112 7.60 11.67 -4.88
N PHE A 113 8.35 10.88 -5.66
CA PHE A 113 7.91 10.42 -6.98
C PHE A 113 6.67 9.52 -6.89
N TRP A 114 6.59 8.66 -5.88
CA TRP A 114 5.41 7.84 -5.62
C TRP A 114 4.18 8.72 -5.34
N GLN A 115 4.31 9.74 -4.48
CA GLN A 115 3.22 10.68 -4.19
C GLN A 115 2.76 11.41 -5.45
N LEU A 116 3.70 11.95 -6.24
CA LEU A 116 3.42 12.60 -7.52
C LEU A 116 2.66 11.69 -8.50
N THR A 117 2.92 10.39 -8.46
CA THR A 117 2.33 9.42 -9.40
C THR A 117 0.96 8.93 -8.93
N TRP A 118 0.88 8.53 -7.66
CA TRP A 118 -0.23 7.75 -7.11
C TRP A 118 -1.18 8.55 -6.21
N LYS A 119 -0.71 9.65 -5.63
CA LYS A 119 -1.48 10.51 -4.73
C LYS A 119 -1.50 11.96 -5.20
N LYS A 120 -1.37 12.17 -6.51
CA LYS A 120 -1.51 13.49 -7.13
C LYS A 120 -2.88 14.09 -6.81
N ASP A 121 -2.89 15.33 -6.34
CA ASP A 121 -4.13 16.11 -6.17
C ASP A 121 -4.81 16.35 -7.52
N ASN A 122 -6.14 16.16 -7.55
CA ASN A 122 -6.99 16.29 -8.74
C ASN A 122 -6.41 15.57 -9.98
N PRO A 123 -6.24 14.23 -9.93
CA PRO A 123 -5.60 13.49 -11.01
C PRO A 123 -6.52 13.40 -12.23
N ALA A 124 -5.95 13.56 -13.43
CA ALA A 124 -6.69 13.43 -14.69
C ALA A 124 -7.13 11.99 -15.01
N ILE A 125 -6.47 11.00 -14.42
CA ILE A 125 -6.81 9.57 -14.54
C ILE A 125 -7.14 9.07 -13.14
N ASP A 126 -8.28 8.42 -12.99
CA ASP A 126 -8.73 7.89 -11.70
C ASP A 126 -7.83 6.73 -11.22
N GLN A 127 -7.94 6.42 -9.93
CA GLN A 127 -7.05 5.47 -9.27
C GLN A 127 -7.23 4.02 -9.77
N LYS A 128 -8.47 3.63 -10.08
CA LYS A 128 -8.80 2.30 -10.59
C LYS A 128 -8.17 2.10 -11.96
N THR A 129 -8.31 3.08 -12.85
CA THR A 129 -7.69 3.06 -14.19
C THR A 129 -6.16 3.04 -14.12
N LYS A 130 -5.54 3.85 -13.23
CA LYS A 130 -4.09 3.81 -13.03
C LYS A 130 -3.58 2.42 -12.64
N TYR A 131 -4.28 1.70 -11.76
CA TYR A 131 -3.89 0.35 -11.36
C TYR A 131 -4.02 -0.65 -12.51
N LEU A 132 -5.08 -0.58 -13.33
CA LEU A 132 -5.22 -1.41 -14.53
C LEU A 132 -4.08 -1.17 -15.53
N LEU A 133 -3.74 0.10 -15.78
CA LEU A 133 -2.62 0.46 -16.66
C LEU A 133 -1.28 -0.04 -16.11
N SER A 134 -1.06 0.10 -14.80
CA SER A 134 0.16 -0.37 -14.15
C SER A 134 0.29 -1.89 -14.17
N LEU A 135 -0.81 -2.59 -13.92
CA LEU A 135 -0.92 -4.04 -14.05
C LEU A 135 -0.55 -4.49 -15.48
N ALA A 136 -1.17 -3.90 -16.49
CA ALA A 136 -0.89 -4.22 -17.89
C ALA A 136 0.57 -3.95 -18.27
N ASN A 137 1.13 -2.82 -17.84
CA ASN A 137 2.53 -2.46 -18.05
C ASN A 137 3.50 -3.41 -17.32
N ALA A 138 3.14 -3.88 -16.11
CA ALA A 138 3.94 -4.86 -15.39
C ALA A 138 3.94 -6.23 -16.08
N VAL A 139 2.78 -6.68 -16.59
CA VAL A 139 2.67 -7.90 -17.39
C VAL A 139 3.50 -7.80 -18.67
N GLY A 140 3.37 -6.71 -19.43
CA GLY A 140 4.12 -6.51 -20.67
C GLY A 140 5.64 -6.43 -20.46
N ALA A 141 6.08 -6.05 -19.26
CA ALA A 141 7.49 -6.06 -18.87
C ALA A 141 7.97 -7.39 -18.25
N GLY A 142 7.12 -8.42 -18.17
CA GLY A 142 7.44 -9.70 -17.51
C GLY A 142 7.59 -9.62 -15.99
N ARG A 143 7.17 -8.52 -15.36
CA ARG A 143 7.35 -8.25 -13.92
C ARG A 143 6.16 -8.77 -13.12
N LEU A 144 5.97 -10.09 -13.12
CA LEU A 144 4.79 -10.74 -12.54
C LEU A 144 4.60 -10.47 -11.04
N ARG A 145 5.69 -10.38 -10.28
CA ARG A 145 5.68 -9.97 -8.86
C ARG A 145 4.97 -8.62 -8.68
N GLN A 146 5.34 -7.63 -9.49
CA GLN A 146 4.68 -6.33 -9.49
C GLN A 146 3.25 -6.43 -10.01
N ALA A 147 3.02 -7.18 -11.10
CA ALA A 147 1.70 -7.33 -11.67
C ALA A 147 0.70 -7.88 -10.64
N THR A 148 1.06 -8.90 -9.85
CA THR A 148 0.21 -9.42 -8.78
C THR A 148 -0.15 -8.31 -7.77
N ARG A 149 0.82 -7.49 -7.34
CA ARG A 149 0.56 -6.36 -6.43
C ARG A 149 -0.37 -5.32 -7.04
N GLU A 150 -0.23 -5.02 -8.34
CA GLU A 150 -1.14 -4.13 -9.05
C GLU A 150 -2.54 -4.72 -9.18
N LEU A 151 -2.69 -6.05 -9.31
CA LEU A 151 -3.99 -6.72 -9.34
C LEU A 151 -4.73 -6.53 -8.02
N VAL A 152 -4.06 -6.79 -6.90
CA VAL A 152 -4.63 -6.62 -5.56
C VAL A 152 -5.09 -5.17 -5.35
N LYS A 153 -4.27 -4.20 -5.80
CA LYS A 153 -4.60 -2.77 -5.77
C LYS A 153 -5.79 -2.43 -6.65
N ALA A 154 -5.81 -2.92 -7.88
CA ALA A 154 -6.91 -2.71 -8.81
C ALA A 154 -8.24 -3.26 -8.24
N TYR A 155 -8.22 -4.47 -7.69
CA TYR A 155 -9.39 -5.08 -7.06
C TYR A 155 -9.85 -4.29 -5.83
N SER A 156 -8.92 -3.82 -4.98
CA SER A 156 -9.26 -2.96 -3.84
C SER A 156 -9.93 -1.64 -4.27
N ALA A 157 -9.57 -1.11 -5.44
CA ALA A 157 -10.13 0.11 -6.02
C ALA A 157 -11.43 -0.11 -6.80
N GLY A 158 -12.01 -1.32 -6.77
CA GLY A 158 -13.31 -1.61 -7.38
C GLY A 158 -13.25 -2.13 -8.82
N VAL A 159 -12.11 -2.69 -9.27
CA VAL A 159 -12.09 -3.50 -10.50
C VAL A 159 -12.93 -4.76 -10.31
N THR A 160 -13.80 -5.02 -11.28
CA THR A 160 -14.69 -6.19 -11.32
C THR A 160 -14.00 -7.39 -11.97
N VAL A 161 -14.51 -8.58 -11.69
CA VAL A 161 -14.07 -9.80 -12.41
C VAL A 161 -14.27 -9.67 -13.92
N ALA A 162 -15.36 -9.04 -14.38
CA ALA A 162 -15.60 -8.82 -15.80
C ALA A 162 -14.51 -7.95 -16.47
N GLU A 163 -14.09 -6.87 -15.81
CA GLU A 163 -12.98 -6.04 -16.29
C GLU A 163 -11.64 -6.81 -16.29
N LEU A 164 -11.41 -7.68 -15.30
CA LEU A 164 -10.24 -8.56 -15.28
C LEU A 164 -10.30 -9.59 -16.42
N ASP A 165 -11.46 -10.20 -16.67
CA ASP A 165 -11.65 -11.16 -17.75
C ASP A 165 -11.23 -10.54 -19.10
N GLU A 166 -11.70 -9.33 -19.41
CA GLU A 166 -11.31 -8.60 -20.63
C GLU A 166 -9.81 -8.29 -20.67
N LEU A 167 -9.24 -7.85 -19.55
CA LEU A 167 -7.83 -7.49 -19.49
C LEU A 167 -6.90 -8.71 -19.64
N PHE A 168 -7.26 -9.86 -19.08
CA PHE A 168 -6.51 -11.10 -19.28
C PHE A 168 -6.63 -11.60 -20.74
N THR A 169 -7.76 -11.40 -21.41
CA THR A 169 -7.87 -11.62 -22.85
C THR A 169 -6.93 -10.69 -23.64
N LEU A 170 -6.83 -9.41 -23.26
CA LEU A 170 -5.89 -8.47 -23.87
C LEU A 170 -4.43 -8.90 -23.65
N PHE A 171 -4.09 -9.52 -22.53
CA PHE A 171 -2.74 -10.08 -22.32
C PHE A 171 -2.44 -11.21 -23.29
N VAL A 172 -3.39 -12.13 -23.50
CA VAL A 172 -3.24 -13.20 -24.49
C VAL A 172 -3.05 -12.61 -25.89
N TRP A 173 -3.85 -11.61 -26.26
CA TRP A 173 -3.77 -10.97 -27.57
C TRP A 173 -2.43 -10.24 -27.79
N ASN A 174 -2.04 -9.38 -26.84
CA ASN A 174 -0.90 -8.48 -27.01
C ASN A 174 0.46 -9.16 -26.75
N GLN A 175 0.52 -10.19 -25.90
CA GLN A 175 1.76 -10.89 -25.54
C GLN A 175 1.88 -12.27 -26.19
N GLY A 176 0.79 -12.78 -26.77
CA GLY A 176 0.72 -14.08 -27.45
C GLY A 176 0.35 -15.25 -26.53
N PHE A 177 -0.28 -16.26 -27.13
CA PHE A 177 -0.71 -17.49 -26.45
C PHE A 177 0.44 -18.22 -25.73
N GLY A 178 1.63 -18.27 -26.33
CA GLY A 178 2.79 -18.95 -25.74
C GLY A 178 3.27 -18.28 -24.45
N THR A 179 3.34 -16.94 -24.43
CA THR A 179 3.67 -16.16 -23.23
C THR A 179 2.63 -16.35 -22.16
N PHE A 180 1.35 -16.34 -22.54
CA PHE A 180 0.28 -16.61 -21.57
C PHE A 180 0.44 -17.98 -20.93
N ALA A 181 0.57 -19.04 -21.72
CA ALA A 181 0.62 -20.41 -21.24
C ALA A 181 1.89 -20.75 -20.43
N SER A 182 3.03 -20.14 -20.76
CA SER A 182 4.32 -20.48 -20.13
C SER A 182 4.75 -19.51 -19.03
N VAL A 183 4.26 -18.27 -19.03
CA VAL A 183 4.68 -17.23 -18.08
C VAL A 183 3.52 -16.75 -17.22
N ILE A 184 2.40 -16.33 -17.83
CA ILE A 184 1.29 -15.71 -17.10
C ILE A 184 0.50 -16.76 -16.32
N SER A 185 0.04 -17.84 -16.96
CA SER A 185 -0.83 -18.84 -16.32
C SER A 185 -0.19 -19.60 -15.15
N PRO A 186 1.11 -19.93 -15.12
CA PRO A 186 1.71 -20.56 -13.93
C PRO A 186 2.05 -19.55 -12.80
N SER A 187 1.77 -18.26 -12.97
CA SER A 187 2.21 -17.21 -12.03
C SER A 187 1.22 -16.95 -10.89
N ALA A 188 1.74 -16.36 -9.80
CA ALA A 188 0.95 -15.80 -8.71
C ALA A 188 -0.12 -14.78 -9.18
N LEU A 189 0.12 -14.07 -10.28
CA LEU A 189 -0.84 -13.11 -10.84
C LEU A 189 -2.10 -13.82 -11.31
N PHE A 190 -1.94 -14.90 -12.09
CA PHE A 190 -3.08 -15.66 -12.61
C PHE A 190 -3.79 -16.42 -11.50
N ALA A 191 -3.04 -16.95 -10.53
CA ALA A 191 -3.60 -17.56 -9.33
C ALA A 191 -4.46 -16.58 -8.52
N ALA A 192 -4.01 -15.33 -8.32
CA ALA A 192 -4.78 -14.29 -7.64
C ALA A 192 -6.08 -13.95 -8.39
N TYR A 193 -6.01 -13.79 -9.72
CA TYR A 193 -7.18 -13.54 -10.56
C TYR A 193 -8.23 -14.66 -10.47
N LEU A 194 -7.83 -15.93 -10.65
CA LEU A 194 -8.74 -17.06 -10.55
C LEU A 194 -9.34 -17.20 -9.15
N TRP A 195 -8.52 -16.92 -8.13
CA TRP A 195 -8.97 -17.02 -6.75
C TRP A 195 -10.06 -15.98 -6.44
N ILE A 196 -9.89 -14.71 -6.87
CA ILE A 196 -10.93 -13.67 -6.74
C ILE A 196 -12.22 -14.11 -7.40
N LYS A 197 -12.13 -14.59 -8.65
CA LYS A 197 -13.28 -15.05 -9.44
C LYS A 197 -14.04 -16.17 -8.72
N GLU A 198 -13.32 -17.12 -8.14
CA GLU A 198 -13.91 -18.22 -7.39
C GLU A 198 -14.56 -17.76 -6.07
N GLN A 199 -13.96 -16.81 -5.36
CA GLN A 199 -14.57 -16.30 -4.12
C GLN A 199 -15.82 -15.46 -4.36
N GLU A 200 -15.81 -14.58 -5.38
CA GLU A 200 -17.02 -13.82 -5.73
C GLU A 200 -18.15 -14.76 -6.18
N LYS A 201 -17.82 -15.83 -6.92
CA LYS A 201 -18.79 -16.87 -7.30
C LYS A 201 -19.40 -17.60 -6.09
N LYS A 202 -18.66 -17.72 -4.99
CA LYS A 202 -19.16 -18.26 -3.71
C LYS A 202 -20.03 -17.26 -2.93
N GLY A 203 -20.23 -16.05 -3.46
CA GLY A 203 -21.03 -15.02 -2.82
C GLY A 203 -20.32 -14.28 -1.69
N LYS A 204 -18.99 -14.41 -1.56
CA LYS A 204 -18.22 -13.63 -0.58
C LYS A 204 -18.29 -12.15 -0.93
N SER A 205 -18.40 -11.32 0.10
CA SER A 205 -18.29 -9.87 -0.06
C SER A 205 -16.87 -9.48 -0.46
N ARG A 206 -16.73 -8.34 -1.13
CA ARG A 206 -15.41 -7.82 -1.54
C ARG A 206 -14.46 -7.61 -0.35
N GLY A 207 -14.99 -7.24 0.82
CA GLY A 207 -14.18 -7.11 2.04
C GLY A 207 -13.54 -8.44 2.47
N GLU A 208 -14.33 -9.52 2.51
CA GLU A 208 -13.84 -10.86 2.82
C GLU A 208 -12.83 -11.35 1.77
N VAL A 209 -13.11 -11.11 0.48
CA VAL A 209 -12.18 -11.44 -0.61
C VAL A 209 -10.87 -10.67 -0.45
N MET A 210 -10.91 -9.38 -0.14
CA MET A 210 -9.73 -8.54 0.06
C MET A 210 -8.85 -9.01 1.22
N GLU A 211 -9.44 -9.43 2.33
CA GLU A 211 -8.69 -9.88 3.50
C GLU A 211 -7.85 -11.13 3.18
N GLU A 212 -8.49 -12.14 2.60
CA GLU A 212 -7.81 -13.38 2.20
C GLU A 212 -6.86 -13.15 1.01
N LEU A 213 -7.18 -12.25 0.08
CA LEU A 213 -6.33 -11.89 -1.04
C LEU A 213 -5.00 -11.30 -0.55
N LEU A 214 -5.04 -10.43 0.47
CA LEU A 214 -3.84 -9.82 1.04
C LEU A 214 -2.97 -10.82 1.79
N ASP A 215 -3.57 -11.80 2.47
CA ASP A 215 -2.80 -12.83 3.15
C ASP A 215 -2.12 -13.77 2.15
N LYS A 216 -2.86 -14.20 1.11
CA LYS A 216 -2.37 -15.18 0.12
C LYS A 216 -1.48 -14.59 -0.96
N PHE A 217 -1.74 -13.36 -1.39
CA PHE A 217 -1.12 -12.72 -2.55
C PHE A 217 -0.60 -11.30 -2.25
N GLY A 218 -0.43 -10.98 -0.95
CA GLY A 218 0.23 -9.75 -0.51
C GLY A 218 1.71 -9.96 -0.19
N GLU A 219 2.27 -9.08 0.63
CA GLU A 219 3.72 -9.00 0.89
C GLU A 219 4.31 -10.24 1.59
N LYS A 220 3.48 -11.08 2.22
CA LYS A 220 3.92 -12.35 2.84
C LYS A 220 4.15 -13.47 1.82
N ASN A 221 3.63 -13.35 0.60
CA ASN A 221 3.80 -14.38 -0.41
C ASN A 221 5.20 -14.26 -1.03
N PRO A 222 6.03 -15.32 -1.03
CA PRO A 222 7.41 -15.25 -1.52
C PRO A 222 7.53 -14.93 -3.02
N GLU A 223 6.49 -15.15 -3.81
CA GLU A 223 6.41 -14.77 -5.23
C GLU A 223 5.94 -13.32 -5.44
N VAL A 224 5.45 -12.66 -4.39
CA VAL A 224 4.88 -11.30 -4.46
C VAL A 224 5.65 -10.28 -3.63
N GLY A 225 6.05 -10.63 -2.41
CA GLY A 225 6.70 -9.75 -1.43
C GLY A 225 7.99 -9.12 -1.93
N VAL A 226 8.31 -7.94 -1.41
CA VAL A 226 9.52 -7.19 -1.82
C VAL A 226 10.61 -7.16 -0.74
N PHE A 227 10.37 -7.78 0.41
CA PHE A 227 11.34 -7.90 1.49
C PHE A 227 12.16 -9.18 1.34
N TYR A 228 13.39 -9.16 1.85
CA TYR A 228 14.28 -10.32 1.81
C TYR A 228 13.87 -11.32 2.89
N GLU A 229 14.07 -12.63 2.70
CA GLU A 229 13.54 -13.71 3.57
C GLU A 229 13.92 -13.57 5.06
N SER A 230 15.04 -12.92 5.40
CA SER A 230 15.41 -12.65 6.79
C SER A 230 14.56 -11.58 7.48
N GLU A 231 13.65 -10.94 6.75
CA GLU A 231 12.79 -9.83 7.18
C GLU A 231 11.29 -10.19 7.12
N MET A 232 10.95 -11.46 6.82
CA MET A 232 9.58 -11.99 6.77
C MET A 232 9.14 -12.66 8.06
#